data_AF-A0A1Q6X010-F1
#
_entry.id   AF-A0A1Q6X010-F1
#
_cell.length_a   1.000
_cell.length_b   1.000
_cell.length_c   1.000
_cell.angle_alpha   90.00
_cell.angle_beta   90.00
_cell.angle_gamma   90.00
#
_symmetry.space_group_name_H-M   'P 1'
#
loop_
_entity.id
_entity.type
_entity.pdbx_description
1 polymer ?
#
loop_
_entity_poly.entity_id
_entity_poly.type
_entity_poly.pdbx_seq_one_letter_code
_entity_poly.pdbx_strand_id
1 'polypeptide(L)'
;MKALTPEERARHKQLSEKLLAARKETVETEKGYEFQYGPDDVTLAELAQWVVAESKCCPFFDFHIDLENGGKLVCLRLTGEEGIKAFIRAEFSIH
;
A
#
# COMPACT_ATOMS: atom_id res chain seq x y z
N MET A 1 -0.98 -15.34 -10.13
CA MET A 1 -2.05 -14.45 -10.66
C MET A 1 -3.41 -15.17 -10.70
N LYS A 2 -4.04 -15.51 -9.57
CA LYS A 2 -5.39 -16.15 -9.53
C LYS A 2 -6.21 -15.86 -8.25
N ALA A 3 -5.83 -14.88 -7.44
CA ALA A 3 -6.43 -14.68 -6.12
C ALA A 3 -7.64 -13.71 -6.10
N LEU A 4 -7.74 -12.79 -7.07
CA LEU A 4 -8.79 -11.77 -7.14
C LEU A 4 -9.74 -12.01 -8.31
N THR A 5 -11.04 -11.87 -8.08
CA THR A 5 -12.08 -11.88 -9.13
C THR A 5 -11.89 -10.69 -10.08
N PRO A 6 -12.44 -10.72 -11.31
CA PRO A 6 -12.35 -9.59 -12.24
C PRO A 6 -12.86 -8.27 -11.65
N GLU A 7 -13.93 -8.31 -10.85
CA GLU A 7 -14.45 -7.13 -10.15
C GLU A 7 -13.51 -6.64 -9.04
N GLU A 8 -12.96 -7.54 -8.22
CA GLU A 8 -11.96 -7.17 -7.21
C GLU A 8 -10.70 -6.60 -7.86
N ARG A 9 -10.28 -7.13 -9.01
CA ARG A 9 -9.13 -6.60 -9.77
C ARG A 9 -9.38 -5.20 -10.29
N ALA A 10 -10.57 -4.92 -10.82
CA ALA A 10 -10.91 -3.58 -11.30
C ALA A 10 -10.86 -2.56 -10.16
N ARG A 11 -11.47 -2.91 -9.02
CA ARG A 11 -11.47 -2.06 -7.82
C ARG A 11 -10.07 -1.91 -7.23
N HIS A 12 -9.29 -2.99 -7.17
CA HIS A 12 -7.90 -2.96 -6.74
C HIS A 12 -7.07 -2.02 -7.62
N LYS A 13 -7.22 -2.11 -8.95
CA LYS A 13 -6.52 -1.22 -9.89
C LYS A 13 -6.88 0.26 -9.65
N GLN A 14 -8.17 0.56 -9.50
CA GLN A 14 -8.61 1.93 -9.19
C GLN A 14 -8.04 2.44 -7.87
N LEU A 15 -8.01 1.60 -6.83
CA LEU A 15 -7.40 1.94 -5.55
C LEU A 15 -5.88 2.11 -5.68
N SER A 16 -5.17 1.25 -6.40
CA SER A 16 -3.73 1.40 -6.67
C SER A 16 -3.42 2.73 -7.37
N GLU A 17 -4.17 3.09 -8.41
CA GLU A 17 -3.99 4.36 -9.13
C GLU A 17 -4.29 5.56 -8.22
N LYS A 18 -5.34 5.46 -7.39
CA LYS A 18 -5.68 6.48 -6.40
C LYS A 18 -4.57 6.64 -5.36
N LEU A 19 -4.08 5.53 -4.78
CA LEU A 19 -2.98 5.53 -3.81
C LEU A 19 -1.71 6.13 -4.42
N LEU A 20 -1.36 5.75 -5.65
CA LEU A 20 -0.20 6.29 -6.34
C LEU A 20 -0.31 7.81 -6.55
N ALA A 21 -1.49 8.31 -6.91
CA ALA A 21 -1.76 9.73 -7.10
C ALA A 21 -1.84 10.51 -5.78
N ALA A 22 -2.36 9.89 -4.73
CA ALA A 22 -2.54 10.45 -3.40
C ALA A 22 -1.28 10.39 -2.52
N ARG A 23 -0.27 9.65 -2.97
CA ARG A 23 1.02 9.45 -2.29
C ARG A 23 1.70 10.80 -2.11
N LYS A 24 1.76 11.28 -0.87
CA LYS A 24 2.42 12.54 -0.53
C LYS A 24 3.91 12.36 -0.38
N GLU A 25 4.30 11.35 0.38
CA GLU A 25 5.69 11.07 0.67
C GLU A 25 5.95 9.57 0.67
N THR A 26 7.18 9.21 0.37
CA THR A 26 7.67 7.83 0.52
C THR A 26 8.92 7.85 1.32
N VAL A 27 8.90 7.11 2.42
CA VAL A 27 10.06 6.93 3.26
C VAL A 27 10.56 5.51 3.04
N GLU A 28 11.77 5.38 2.51
CA GLU A 28 12.45 4.09 2.54
C GLU A 28 12.91 3.82 3.97
N THR A 29 12.53 2.67 4.50
CA THR A 29 12.95 2.21 5.83
C THR A 29 13.96 1.06 5.68
N GLU A 30 14.67 0.70 6.74
CA GLU A 30 15.58 -0.45 6.71
C GLU A 30 14.87 -1.76 6.35
N LYS A 31 13.59 -1.89 6.73
CA LYS A 31 12.79 -3.11 6.59
C LYS A 31 11.82 -3.11 5.42
N GLY A 32 11.73 -2.02 4.65
CA GLY A 32 10.65 -1.85 3.68
C GLY A 32 10.43 -0.41 3.22
N TYR A 33 9.19 -0.09 2.85
CA TYR A 33 8.78 1.26 2.46
C TYR A 33 7.58 1.72 3.28
N GLU A 34 7.55 3.01 3.56
CA GLU A 34 6.40 3.70 4.11
C GLU A 34 5.87 4.71 3.09
N PHE A 35 4.55 4.76 2.96
CA PHE A 35 3.84 5.69 2.11
C PHE A 35 2.92 6.53 2.97
N GLN A 36 3.04 7.85 2.86
CA GLN A 36 2.21 8.77 3.61
C GLN A 36 1.12 9.35 2.70
N TYR A 37 -0.10 9.37 3.21
CA TYR A 37 -1.30 9.85 2.52
C TYR A 37 -2.03 10.90 3.34
N GLY A 38 -2.64 11.85 2.63
CA GLY A 38 -3.60 12.77 3.23
C GLY A 38 -4.92 12.06 3.55
N PRO A 39 -5.58 12.39 4.66
CA PRO A 39 -6.88 11.83 5.05
C PRO A 39 -8.01 12.25 4.09
N ASP A 40 -7.82 13.35 3.36
CA ASP A 40 -8.74 13.82 2.31
C ASP A 40 -8.58 13.01 1.01
N ASP A 41 -7.35 12.54 0.74
CA ASP A 41 -7.03 11.81 -0.47
C ASP A 41 -7.37 10.32 -0.34
N VAL A 42 -7.00 9.69 0.80
CA VAL A 42 -7.16 8.25 1.02
C VAL A 42 -7.76 8.00 2.39
N THR A 43 -8.89 7.30 2.42
CA THR A 43 -9.50 6.87 3.67
C THR A 43 -8.89 5.56 4.17
N LEU A 44 -8.92 5.34 5.49
CA LEU A 44 -8.48 4.08 6.10
C LEU A 44 -9.18 2.86 5.50
N ALA A 45 -10.48 2.98 5.21
CA ALA A 45 -11.27 1.90 4.64
C ALA A 45 -10.78 1.52 3.23
N GLU A 46 -10.50 2.52 2.38
CA GLU A 46 -9.95 2.29 1.04
C GLU A 46 -8.56 1.64 1.10
N LEU A 47 -7.69 2.13 1.99
CA LEU A 47 -6.36 1.57 2.19
C LEU A 47 -6.44 0.13 2.69
N ALA A 48 -7.30 -0.16 3.66
CA ALA A 48 -7.50 -1.51 4.18
C ALA A 48 -8.06 -2.46 3.10
N GLN A 49 -9.00 -2.00 2.28
CA GLN A 49 -9.52 -2.80 1.16
C GLN A 49 -8.41 -3.17 0.17
N TRP A 50 -7.54 -2.21 -0.14
CA TRP A 50 -6.40 -2.44 -1.01
C TRP A 50 -5.38 -3.41 -0.39
N VAL A 51 -5.03 -3.22 0.89
CA VAL A 51 -4.15 -4.11 1.66
C VAL A 51 -4.66 -5.55 1.69
N VAL A 52 -5.96 -5.76 1.93
CA VAL A 52 -6.56 -7.10 1.94
C VAL A 52 -6.46 -7.76 0.57
N ALA A 53 -6.65 -6.99 -0.51
CA ALA A 53 -6.50 -7.50 -1.87
C ALA A 53 -5.04 -7.86 -2.18
N GLU A 54 -4.09 -7.01 -1.78
CA GLU A 54 -2.66 -7.28 -1.97
C GLU A 54 -2.18 -8.46 -1.12
N SER A 55 -2.62 -8.60 0.12
CA SER A 55 -2.29 -9.75 0.97
C SER A 55 -2.71 -11.08 0.34
N LYS A 56 -3.82 -11.11 -0.42
CA LYS A 56 -4.23 -12.29 -1.20
C LYS A 56 -3.31 -12.56 -2.40
N CYS A 57 -2.77 -11.51 -3.02
CA CYS A 57 -1.88 -11.63 -4.19
C CYS A 57 -0.45 -12.00 -3.75
N CYS A 58 -0.01 -11.43 -2.64
CA CYS A 58 1.36 -11.43 -2.13
C CYS A 58 1.35 -11.67 -0.60
N PRO A 59 1.18 -12.92 -0.15
CA PRO A 59 1.03 -13.25 1.27
C PRO A 59 2.32 -13.15 2.09
N PHE A 60 3.42 -12.70 1.48
CA PHE A 60 4.74 -12.56 2.09
C PHE A 60 5.02 -11.12 2.58
N PHE A 61 4.12 -10.18 2.30
CA PHE A 61 4.23 -8.81 2.79
C PHE A 61 3.55 -8.65 4.14
N ASP A 62 4.23 -7.94 5.04
CA ASP A 62 3.65 -7.36 6.24
C ASP A 62 3.14 -5.96 5.92
N PHE A 63 1.82 -5.78 6.03
CA PHE A 63 1.15 -4.52 5.84
C PHE A 63 0.82 -3.90 7.19
N HIS A 64 1.31 -2.69 7.43
CA HIS A 64 1.04 -1.92 8.63
C HIS A 64 0.34 -0.62 8.23
N ILE A 65 -0.79 -0.32 8.86
CA ILE A 65 -1.50 0.93 8.64
C ILE A 65 -1.46 1.71 9.95
N ASP A 66 -0.81 2.87 9.93
CA ASP A 66 -0.73 3.79 11.04
C ASP A 66 -1.58 5.03 10.77
N LEU A 67 -2.27 5.48 11.81
CA LEU A 67 -3.03 6.73 11.81
C LEU A 67 -2.33 7.72 12.72
N GLU A 68 -1.59 8.63 12.11
CA GLU A 68 -0.83 9.64 12.83
C GLU A 68 -1.60 10.97 12.92
N ASN A 69 -1.11 11.86 13.78
CA ASN A 69 -1.69 13.19 13.99
C ASN A 69 -3.19 13.16 14.35
N GLY A 70 -3.66 12.11 15.04
CA GLY A 70 -5.06 11.92 15.42
C GLY A 70 -5.97 11.56 14.23
N GLY A 71 -5.45 10.84 13.24
CA GLY A 71 -6.18 10.47 12.02
C GLY A 71 -6.08 11.51 10.90
N LYS A 72 -5.12 12.44 11.00
CA LYS A 72 -4.86 13.46 9.99
C LYS A 72 -3.74 13.09 9.02
N LEU A 73 -3.11 11.94 9.23
CA LEU A 73 -2.10 11.38 8.36
C LEU A 73 -2.28 9.86 8.37
N VAL A 74 -2.35 9.28 7.19
CA VAL A 74 -2.47 7.82 7.04
C VAL A 74 -1.15 7.32 6.48
N CYS A 75 -0.48 6.44 7.21
CA CYS A 75 0.81 5.89 6.86
C CYS A 75 0.65 4.40 6.55
N LEU A 76 0.94 4.00 5.32
CA LEU A 76 1.02 2.60 4.93
C LEU A 76 2.48 2.17 4.94
N ARG A 77 2.82 1.24 5.81
CA ARG A 77 4.10 0.56 5.83
C ARG A 77 3.98 -0.81 5.17
N LEU A 78 4.87 -1.07 4.21
CA LEU A 78 5.08 -2.33 3.54
C LEU A 78 6.44 -2.86 3.98
N THR A 79 6.45 -3.94 4.75
CA THR A 79 7.66 -4.61 5.24
C THR A 79 7.65 -6.09 4.86
N GLY A 80 8.79 -6.76 5.00
CA GLY A 80 8.90 -8.20 4.73
C GLY A 80 10.33 -8.71 4.92
N GLU A 81 10.61 -9.89 4.38
CA GLU A 81 11.92 -10.56 4.48
C GLU A 81 13.03 -9.86 3.67
N GLU A 82 14.27 -10.32 3.84
CA GLU A 82 15.42 -9.74 3.14
C GLU A 82 15.25 -9.75 1.61
N GLY A 83 15.44 -8.58 0.99
CA GLY A 83 15.24 -8.38 -0.45
C GLY A 83 13.86 -7.84 -0.86
N ILE A 84 12.92 -7.73 0.08
CA ILE A 84 11.57 -7.22 -0.18
C ILE A 84 11.57 -5.79 -0.75
N LYS A 85 12.54 -4.96 -0.37
CA LYS A 85 12.64 -3.58 -0.85
C LYS A 85 12.77 -3.49 -2.36
N ALA A 86 13.66 -4.28 -2.96
CA ALA A 86 13.84 -4.28 -4.40
C ALA A 86 12.55 -4.71 -5.13
N PHE A 87 11.82 -5.65 -4.54
CA PHE A 87 10.54 -6.12 -5.05
C PHE A 87 9.46 -5.03 -4.94
N ILE A 88 9.29 -4.39 -3.78
CA ILE A 88 8.35 -3.26 -3.61
C ILE A 88 8.69 -2.13 -4.59
N ARG A 89 9.96 -1.79 -4.72
CA ARG A 89 10.41 -0.75 -5.63
C ARG A 89 10.00 -1.04 -7.07
N ALA A 90 10.17 -2.28 -7.52
CA ALA A 90 9.79 -2.71 -8.86
C ALA A 90 8.28 -2.73 -9.07
N GLU A 91 7.53 -3.37 -8.16
CA GLU A 91 6.07 -3.52 -8.27
C GLU A 91 5.34 -2.18 -8.16
N PHE A 92 5.77 -1.32 -7.23
CA PHE A 92 5.16 0.00 -6.98
C PHE A 92 5.79 1.11 -7.82
N SER A 93 6.71 0.77 -8.74
CA SER A 93 7.42 1.72 -9.60
C SER A 93 7.97 2.92 -8.83
N ILE A 94 8.60 2.65 -7.67
CA ILE A 94 9.22 3.69 -6.86
C ILE A 94 10.56 4.04 -7.54
N HIS A 95 10.65 5.24 -8.13
CA HIS A 95 11.84 5.69 -8.84
C HIS A 95 12.91 6.20 -7.88
#